data_AF-A0A194SCD9-F1
#
_entry.id   AF-A0A194SCD9-F1
#
_cell.length_a   1.000
_cell.length_b   1.000
_cell.length_c   1.000
_cell.angle_alpha   90.00
_cell.angle_beta   90.00
_cell.angle_gamma   90.00
#
_symmetry.space_group_name_H-M   'P 1'
#
loop_
_entity.id
_entity.type
_entity.pdbx_description
1 polymer ?
#
loop_
_entity_poly.entity_id
_entity_poly.type
_entity_poly.pdbx_seq_one_letter_code
_entity_poly.pdbx_strand_id
1 'polypeptide(L)'
;MADQPPEGSIRLSAREKNKPRQDKAQLIQAGRLHGRRENREIDELTAQVTALTGQLDAARTEVDRLKSSAGGAAGGKKTDKAVQKELDALSKKVRRLEEERDAAIADKDALATKVLSLESSLALDTRLVKLNADLEAERARASSLAGKLALAQDESSTFQRRLQQLEKGGETTAEMEMKRQKQQFNEAVSRLEGQVANLEQDKFNLIELVKTSKAKQDQLEDQKLSLERESSRLSTELQKAEGLAKQREQQDRVRQTQAREGACSAEEQTRLKDKIVALEKLCATLEASANDSSAGSFDSAAFLTVRRYHDLVANLHLSEDDVTTLLDEGSLWPPIRATQPHDTSLIDFLWLLADQQAEHDDDKRALEDELTQAKHRADEVLAAASGSRRGSVAVGALRSGGTQDGLEKERAAAREDKARDKEVIAQLEARISAYEANASRPERSSSRASSIYAAPTATSGYSQAVVDRLTVAMKDLNQQVADLRDENMSLLLQLAGVEP
;
A
#
# COMPACT_ATOMS: atom_id res chain seq x y z
N MET A 1 17.32 -14.80 45.65
CA MET A 1 17.69 -16.11 46.22
C MET A 1 19.12 -16.42 45.77
N ALA A 2 19.88 -17.19 46.54
CA ALA A 2 21.26 -17.53 46.21
C ALA A 2 21.42 -19.05 46.25
N ASP A 3 21.87 -19.64 45.15
CA ASP A 3 22.10 -21.08 45.06
C ASP A 3 23.34 -21.49 45.86
N GLN A 4 23.17 -22.50 46.71
CA GLN A 4 24.28 -23.22 47.32
C GLN A 4 24.59 -24.46 46.47
N PRO A 5 25.83 -24.64 45.97
CA PRO A 5 26.22 -25.91 45.35
C PRO A 5 26.34 -27.01 46.42
N PRO A 6 25.97 -28.26 46.11
CA PRO A 6 25.99 -29.35 47.09
C PRO A 6 27.42 -29.76 47.47
N GLU A 7 27.75 -29.63 48.76
CA GLU A 7 28.94 -30.27 49.34
C GLU A 7 28.76 -31.80 49.35
N GLY A 8 29.85 -32.55 49.13
CA GLY A 8 29.81 -34.03 49.18
C GLY A 8 30.76 -34.76 48.23
N SER A 9 31.38 -34.08 47.26
CA SER A 9 32.37 -34.73 46.38
C SER A 9 33.70 -34.95 47.12
N ILE A 10 33.83 -36.09 47.82
CA ILE A 10 35.09 -36.54 48.43
C ILE A 10 36.10 -36.81 47.31
N ARG A 11 36.92 -35.80 47.00
CA ARG A 11 37.99 -35.86 46.00
C ARG A 11 39.15 -36.71 46.52
N LEU A 12 38.97 -38.04 46.52
CA LEU A 12 40.04 -39.02 46.72
C LEU A 12 41.25 -38.64 45.86
N SER A 13 42.38 -38.43 46.51
CA SER A 13 43.56 -37.84 45.88
C SER A 13 44.12 -38.75 44.80
N ALA A 14 44.84 -38.19 43.83
CA ALA A 14 45.56 -38.96 42.82
C ALA A 14 46.58 -39.94 43.43
N ARG A 15 47.01 -39.69 44.69
CA ARG A 15 47.88 -40.55 45.48
C ARG A 15 47.15 -41.79 46.02
N GLU A 16 45.86 -41.70 46.31
CA GLU A 16 45.07 -42.83 46.84
C GLU A 16 44.56 -43.74 45.73
N LYS A 17 44.11 -43.17 44.60
CA LYS A 17 43.64 -43.93 43.43
C LYS A 17 44.72 -44.85 42.82
N ASN A 18 46.00 -44.62 43.13
CA ASN A 18 47.13 -45.43 42.65
C ASN A 18 47.63 -46.50 43.64
N LYS A 19 47.34 -46.40 44.95
CA LYS A 19 47.77 -47.40 45.97
C LYS A 19 47.44 -48.86 45.59
N PRO A 20 46.18 -49.24 45.25
CA PRO A 20 45.84 -50.64 45.00
C PRO A 20 46.54 -51.26 43.77
N ARG A 21 47.15 -50.44 42.89
CA ARG A 21 48.02 -50.93 41.81
C ARG A 21 49.42 -51.29 42.31
N GLN A 22 49.96 -50.56 43.28
CA GLN A 22 51.25 -50.87 43.90
C GLN A 22 51.16 -52.12 44.78
N ASP A 23 50.11 -52.22 45.60
CA ASP A 23 49.91 -53.36 46.51
C ASP A 23 49.81 -54.69 45.74
N LYS A 24 49.03 -54.71 44.63
CA LYS A 24 48.94 -55.88 43.74
C LYS A 24 50.28 -56.21 43.05
N ALA A 25 51.07 -55.21 42.66
CA ALA A 25 52.37 -55.43 42.06
C ALA A 25 53.37 -56.03 43.06
N GLN A 26 53.37 -55.53 44.31
CA GLN A 26 54.21 -56.06 45.39
C GLN A 26 53.84 -57.50 45.75
N LEU A 27 52.54 -57.83 45.82
CA LEU A 27 52.09 -59.21 46.09
C LEU A 27 52.53 -60.20 44.99
N ILE A 28 52.41 -59.81 43.72
CA ILE A 28 52.90 -60.62 42.58
C ILE A 28 54.43 -60.77 42.63
N GLN A 29 55.15 -59.73 43.02
CA GLN A 29 56.61 -59.79 43.18
C GLN A 29 57.03 -60.70 44.35
N ALA A 30 56.30 -60.66 45.47
CA ALA A 30 56.54 -61.54 46.62
C ALA A 30 56.33 -63.02 46.26
N GLY A 31 55.21 -63.37 45.62
CA GLY A 31 54.96 -64.74 45.15
C GLY A 31 56.04 -65.24 44.16
N ARG A 32 56.45 -64.39 43.21
CA ARG A 32 57.58 -64.70 42.29
C ARG A 32 58.92 -64.87 43.00
N LEU A 33 59.13 -64.25 44.16
CA LEU A 33 60.32 -64.44 44.98
C LEU A 33 60.24 -65.71 45.83
N HIS A 34 59.04 -66.17 46.21
CA HIS A 34 58.83 -67.41 46.95
C HIS A 34 59.14 -68.64 46.09
N GLY A 35 58.52 -68.77 44.91
CA GLY A 35 58.80 -69.87 43.97
C GLY A 35 60.26 -69.90 43.49
N ARG A 36 60.93 -68.75 43.46
CA ARG A 36 62.38 -68.65 43.20
C ARG A 36 63.28 -69.11 44.35
N ARG A 37 62.73 -69.31 45.56
CA ARG A 37 63.43 -69.97 46.68
C ARG A 37 63.18 -71.46 46.62
N GLU A 38 61.92 -71.88 46.49
CA GLU A 38 61.53 -73.29 46.40
C GLU A 38 62.22 -74.00 45.23
N ASN A 39 62.29 -73.36 44.04
CA ASN A 39 63.03 -73.94 42.92
C ASN A 39 64.55 -74.07 43.20
N ARG A 40 65.15 -73.12 43.94
CA ARG A 40 66.57 -73.24 44.34
C ARG A 40 66.77 -74.34 45.37
N GLU A 41 65.84 -74.52 46.29
CA GLU A 41 65.85 -75.61 47.25
C GLU A 41 65.75 -76.97 46.54
N ILE A 42 64.94 -77.08 45.48
CA ILE A 42 64.89 -78.25 44.59
C ILE A 42 66.22 -78.43 43.82
N ASP A 43 66.80 -77.35 43.28
CA ASP A 43 68.09 -77.39 42.56
C ASP A 43 69.24 -77.80 43.50
N GLU A 44 69.29 -77.24 44.72
CA GLU A 44 70.28 -77.51 45.77
C GLU A 44 70.14 -78.93 46.31
N LEU A 45 68.92 -79.43 46.58
CA LEU A 45 68.69 -80.84 46.92
C LEU A 45 69.04 -81.78 45.76
N THR A 46 68.81 -81.37 44.51
CA THR A 46 69.21 -82.18 43.33
C THR A 46 70.74 -82.20 43.16
N ALA A 47 71.43 -81.10 43.45
CA ALA A 47 72.88 -81.05 43.50
C ALA A 47 73.45 -81.91 44.65
N GLN A 48 72.78 -81.92 45.82
CA GLN A 48 73.13 -82.79 46.94
C GLN A 48 72.92 -84.27 46.59
N VAL A 49 71.77 -84.67 46.02
CA VAL A 49 71.50 -86.06 45.61
C VAL A 49 72.51 -86.55 44.56
N THR A 50 72.85 -85.73 43.57
CA THR A 50 73.88 -86.09 42.57
C THR A 50 75.29 -86.17 43.16
N ALA A 51 75.66 -85.26 44.07
CA ALA A 51 76.95 -85.31 44.77
C ALA A 51 77.05 -86.50 45.73
N LEU A 52 75.99 -86.82 46.49
CA LEU A 52 75.91 -87.99 47.37
C LEU A 52 76.00 -89.28 46.53
N THR A 53 75.26 -89.38 45.43
CA THR A 53 75.33 -90.53 44.52
C THR A 53 76.75 -90.73 43.96
N GLY A 54 77.41 -89.66 43.52
CA GLY A 54 78.81 -89.72 43.08
C GLY A 54 79.79 -90.16 44.18
N GLN A 55 79.60 -89.72 45.43
CA GLN A 55 80.38 -90.19 46.58
C GLN A 55 80.11 -91.66 46.93
N LEU A 56 78.86 -92.10 46.76
CA LEU A 56 78.39 -93.45 47.05
C LEU A 56 78.99 -94.44 46.04
N ASP A 57 78.98 -94.12 44.75
CA ASP A 57 79.59 -94.95 43.71
C ASP A 57 81.14 -94.90 43.77
N ALA A 58 81.75 -93.77 44.12
CA ALA A 58 83.19 -93.70 44.44
C ALA A 58 83.54 -94.60 45.65
N ALA A 59 82.72 -94.61 46.70
CA ALA A 59 82.94 -95.48 47.85
C ALA A 59 82.70 -96.98 47.53
N ARG A 60 81.74 -97.31 46.66
CA ARG A 60 81.53 -98.68 46.14
C ARG A 60 82.74 -99.17 45.34
N THR A 61 83.23 -98.36 44.41
CA THR A 61 84.41 -98.70 43.58
C THR A 61 85.68 -98.86 44.41
N GLU A 62 85.91 -98.05 45.45
CA GLU A 62 87.04 -98.29 46.37
C GLU A 62 86.83 -99.55 47.22
N VAL A 63 85.61 -99.86 47.67
CA VAL A 63 85.31 -101.12 48.37
C VAL A 63 85.57 -102.34 47.47
N ASP A 64 85.21 -102.30 46.19
CA ASP A 64 85.44 -103.41 45.25
C ASP A 64 86.92 -103.53 44.81
N ARG A 65 87.64 -102.40 44.73
CA ARG A 65 89.10 -102.35 44.61
C ARG A 65 89.80 -102.96 45.84
N LEU A 66 89.33 -102.66 47.05
CA LEU A 66 89.87 -103.26 48.27
C LEU A 66 89.57 -104.77 48.33
N LYS A 67 88.34 -105.22 48.02
CA LYS A 67 87.99 -106.65 47.90
C LYS A 67 88.89 -107.39 46.91
N SER A 68 89.09 -106.83 45.70
CA SER A 68 89.92 -107.46 44.67
C SER A 68 91.41 -107.49 45.06
N SER A 69 91.91 -106.47 45.75
CA SER A 69 93.27 -106.50 46.34
C SER A 69 93.42 -107.56 47.44
N ALA A 70 92.42 -107.72 48.31
CA ALA A 70 92.42 -108.70 49.39
C ALA A 70 92.32 -110.15 48.88
N GLY A 71 91.69 -110.36 47.72
CA GLY A 71 91.58 -111.66 47.07
C GLY A 71 92.87 -112.18 46.43
N GLY A 72 93.88 -111.33 46.17
CA GLY A 72 95.11 -111.71 45.47
C GLY A 72 96.36 -111.86 46.34
N ALA A 73 96.37 -111.33 47.57
CA ALA A 73 97.59 -111.17 48.37
C ALA A 73 97.83 -112.31 49.37
N ALA A 74 98.44 -113.40 48.91
CA ALA A 74 98.77 -114.56 49.76
C ALA A 74 99.95 -114.30 50.74
N GLY A 75 99.69 -113.64 51.88
CA GLY A 75 100.62 -113.67 53.03
C GLY A 75 100.67 -112.42 53.91
N GLY A 76 99.58 -112.07 54.63
CA GLY A 76 99.46 -110.75 55.27
C GLY A 76 98.71 -110.65 56.61
N LYS A 77 98.77 -111.63 57.53
CA LYS A 77 97.88 -111.71 58.73
C LYS A 77 97.75 -110.47 59.65
N LYS A 78 98.56 -109.42 59.48
CA LYS A 78 98.39 -108.08 60.07
C LYS A 78 97.83 -107.03 59.10
N THR A 79 98.22 -107.03 57.82
CA THR A 79 97.67 -106.13 56.78
C THR A 79 96.21 -106.44 56.51
N ASP A 80 95.83 -107.73 56.48
CA ASP A 80 94.44 -108.16 56.23
C ASP A 80 93.47 -107.58 57.27
N LYS A 81 93.93 -107.42 58.52
CA LYS A 81 93.15 -106.79 59.62
C LYS A 81 93.09 -105.26 59.54
N ALA A 82 93.99 -104.61 58.81
CA ALA A 82 93.89 -103.18 58.51
C ALA A 82 92.88 -102.97 57.36
N VAL A 83 93.07 -103.70 56.25
CA VAL A 83 92.16 -103.68 55.10
C VAL A 83 90.72 -104.02 55.52
N GLN A 84 90.50 -105.05 56.35
CA GLN A 84 89.15 -105.37 56.84
C GLN A 84 88.54 -104.22 57.66
N LYS A 85 89.32 -103.52 58.49
CA LYS A 85 88.81 -102.37 59.26
C LYS A 85 88.45 -101.19 58.35
N GLU A 86 89.21 -100.95 57.30
CA GLU A 86 88.93 -99.92 56.30
C GLU A 86 87.70 -100.30 55.47
N LEU A 87 87.56 -101.57 55.10
CA LEU A 87 86.39 -102.10 54.39
C LEU A 87 85.11 -102.04 55.27
N ASP A 88 85.20 -102.36 56.57
CA ASP A 88 84.12 -102.18 57.55
C ASP A 88 83.75 -100.70 57.74
N ALA A 89 84.73 -99.79 57.74
CA ALA A 89 84.52 -98.36 57.88
C ALA A 89 83.89 -97.73 56.62
N LEU A 90 84.38 -98.11 55.43
CA LEU A 90 83.80 -97.71 54.15
C LEU A 90 82.39 -98.28 53.97
N SER A 91 82.14 -99.53 54.37
CA SER A 91 80.79 -100.12 54.35
C SER A 91 79.81 -99.35 55.25
N LYS A 92 80.26 -98.85 56.41
CA LYS A 92 79.47 -97.94 57.26
C LYS A 92 79.29 -96.55 56.64
N LYS A 93 80.27 -96.05 55.88
CA LYS A 93 80.13 -94.79 55.13
C LYS A 93 79.13 -94.94 53.97
N VAL A 94 79.19 -96.03 53.21
CA VAL A 94 78.25 -96.32 52.11
C VAL A 94 76.82 -96.36 52.64
N ARG A 95 76.54 -97.06 53.75
CA ARG A 95 75.20 -97.10 54.35
C ARG A 95 74.70 -95.71 54.77
N ARG A 96 75.54 -94.88 55.37
CA ARG A 96 75.16 -93.50 55.71
C ARG A 96 74.88 -92.64 54.47
N LEU A 97 75.67 -92.78 53.41
CA LEU A 97 75.42 -92.10 52.14
C LEU A 97 74.17 -92.61 51.42
N GLU A 98 73.80 -93.89 51.60
CA GLU A 98 72.53 -94.47 51.15
C GLU A 98 71.35 -93.89 51.97
N GLU A 99 71.46 -93.86 53.29
CA GLU A 99 70.49 -93.26 54.22
C GLU A 99 70.29 -91.74 53.96
N GLU A 100 71.37 -90.97 53.79
CA GLU A 100 71.37 -89.53 53.48
C GLU A 100 70.78 -89.25 52.09
N ARG A 101 71.09 -90.07 51.07
CA ARG A 101 70.50 -89.97 49.73
C ARG A 101 68.99 -90.21 49.78
N ASP A 102 68.55 -91.25 50.48
CA ASP A 102 67.13 -91.65 50.47
C ASP A 102 66.27 -90.67 51.27
N ALA A 103 66.82 -90.04 52.32
CA ALA A 103 66.21 -88.88 52.96
C ALA A 103 66.06 -87.70 51.98
N ALA A 104 67.13 -87.32 51.27
CA ALA A 104 67.10 -86.20 50.32
C ALA A 104 66.17 -86.43 49.11
N ILE A 105 66.00 -87.70 48.68
CA ILE A 105 64.98 -88.07 47.68
C ILE A 105 63.57 -87.91 48.26
N ALA A 106 63.32 -88.42 49.48
CA ALA A 106 62.02 -88.30 50.12
C ALA A 106 61.60 -86.84 50.34
N ASP A 107 62.52 -85.97 50.78
CA ASP A 107 62.26 -84.53 50.94
C ASP A 107 61.98 -83.84 49.59
N LYS A 108 62.71 -84.21 48.53
CA LYS A 108 62.47 -83.69 47.18
C LYS A 108 61.08 -84.08 46.65
N ASP A 109 60.68 -85.34 46.80
CA ASP A 109 59.37 -85.82 46.37
C ASP A 109 58.23 -85.22 47.23
N ALA A 110 58.49 -85.00 48.53
CA ALA A 110 57.60 -84.27 49.44
C ALA A 110 57.50 -82.76 49.12
N LEU A 111 58.48 -82.16 48.42
CA LEU A 111 58.37 -80.80 47.89
C LEU A 111 57.61 -80.78 46.54
N ALA A 112 57.95 -81.68 45.63
CA ALA A 112 57.31 -81.79 44.31
C ALA A 112 55.79 -82.04 44.42
N THR A 113 55.36 -82.89 45.34
CA THR A 113 53.94 -83.14 45.62
C THR A 113 53.20 -81.92 46.20
N LYS A 114 53.88 -81.09 47.01
CA LYS A 114 53.31 -79.80 47.48
C LYS A 114 53.14 -78.81 46.33
N VAL A 115 54.13 -78.69 45.44
CA VAL A 115 54.05 -77.81 44.25
C VAL A 115 52.86 -78.22 43.37
N LEU A 116 52.73 -79.49 43.01
CA LEU A 116 51.61 -80.00 42.21
C LEU A 116 50.25 -79.79 42.90
N SER A 117 50.19 -79.89 44.24
CA SER A 117 48.98 -79.60 45.01
C SER A 117 48.59 -78.13 44.95
N LEU A 118 49.56 -77.21 45.05
CA LEU A 118 49.34 -75.76 44.95
C LEU A 118 48.96 -75.35 43.52
N GLU A 119 49.60 -75.91 42.49
CA GLU A 119 49.24 -75.68 41.09
C GLU A 119 47.81 -76.18 40.78
N SER A 120 47.46 -77.37 41.26
CA SER A 120 46.09 -77.90 41.17
C SER A 120 45.08 -77.01 41.89
N SER A 121 45.39 -76.55 43.10
CA SER A 121 44.53 -75.62 43.85
C SER A 121 44.38 -74.25 43.17
N LEU A 122 45.39 -73.79 42.43
CA LEU A 122 45.34 -72.54 41.67
C LEU A 122 44.52 -72.69 40.39
N ALA A 123 44.65 -73.83 39.69
CA ALA A 123 43.85 -74.16 38.51
C ALA A 123 42.36 -74.43 38.85
N LEU A 124 42.09 -75.00 40.03
CA LEU A 124 40.75 -75.25 40.55
C LEU A 124 40.12 -74.04 41.26
N ASP A 125 40.82 -72.91 41.41
CA ASP A 125 40.21 -71.69 41.93
C ASP A 125 39.27 -71.04 40.89
N THR A 126 38.08 -71.63 40.77
CA THR A 126 36.99 -71.15 39.90
C THR A 126 36.57 -69.71 40.21
N ARG A 127 36.95 -69.15 41.37
CA ARG A 127 36.73 -67.73 41.70
C ARG A 127 37.63 -66.82 40.87
N LEU A 128 38.89 -67.19 40.64
CA LEU A 128 39.81 -66.46 39.76
C LEU A 128 39.35 -66.53 38.30
N VAL A 129 38.90 -67.71 37.85
CA VAL A 129 38.37 -67.88 36.48
C VAL A 129 37.13 -67.01 36.26
N LYS A 130 36.16 -67.04 37.18
CA LYS A 130 34.95 -66.19 37.15
C LYS A 130 35.33 -64.71 37.18
N LEU A 131 36.15 -64.28 38.14
CA LEU A 131 36.54 -62.88 38.28
C LEU A 131 37.32 -62.35 37.06
N ASN A 132 38.05 -63.21 36.33
CA ASN A 132 38.68 -62.81 35.07
C ASN A 132 37.65 -62.70 33.92
N ALA A 133 36.67 -63.60 33.85
CA ALA A 133 35.57 -63.51 32.88
C ALA A 133 34.68 -62.27 33.13
N ASP A 134 34.37 -61.95 34.38
CA ASP A 134 33.67 -60.72 34.78
C ASP A 134 34.46 -59.47 34.38
N LEU A 135 35.80 -59.51 34.51
CA LEU A 135 36.68 -58.40 34.13
C LEU A 135 36.71 -58.20 32.60
N GLU A 136 36.73 -59.25 31.79
CA GLU A 136 36.58 -59.11 30.33
C GLU A 136 35.17 -58.65 29.92
N ALA A 137 34.12 -59.08 30.63
CA ALA A 137 32.75 -58.58 30.41
C ALA A 137 32.64 -57.08 30.71
N GLU A 138 33.26 -56.59 31.80
CA GLU A 138 33.35 -55.17 32.11
C GLU A 138 34.23 -54.39 31.11
N ARG A 139 35.31 -54.99 30.58
CA ARG A 139 36.08 -54.38 29.48
C ARG A 139 35.24 -54.22 28.21
N ALA A 140 34.45 -55.23 27.85
CA ALA A 140 33.54 -55.16 26.70
C ALA A 140 32.45 -54.09 26.92
N ARG A 141 31.87 -54.02 28.12
CA ARG A 141 30.91 -52.97 28.51
C ARG A 141 31.53 -51.57 28.43
N ALA A 142 32.72 -51.38 29.00
CA ALA A 142 33.45 -50.13 28.95
C ALA A 142 33.80 -49.70 27.50
N SER A 143 34.21 -50.65 26.65
CA SER A 143 34.47 -50.38 25.23
C SER A 143 33.19 -50.00 24.47
N SER A 144 32.05 -50.62 24.78
CA SER A 144 30.75 -50.24 24.19
C SER A 144 30.30 -48.85 24.63
N LEU A 145 30.46 -48.52 25.92
CA LEU A 145 30.16 -47.19 26.46
C LEU A 145 31.08 -46.11 25.89
N ALA A 146 32.37 -46.40 25.69
CA ALA A 146 33.30 -45.49 25.03
C ALA A 146 32.89 -45.21 23.57
N GLY A 147 32.45 -46.23 22.82
CA GLY A 147 31.92 -46.05 21.46
C GLY A 147 30.65 -45.19 21.43
N LYS A 148 29.71 -45.41 22.36
CA LYS A 148 28.50 -44.56 22.48
C LYS A 148 28.83 -43.11 22.86
N LEU A 149 29.82 -42.90 23.73
CA LEU A 149 30.26 -41.58 24.13
C LEU A 149 30.95 -40.82 22.99
N ALA A 150 31.72 -41.51 22.15
CA ALA A 150 32.29 -40.92 20.93
C ALA A 150 31.20 -40.48 19.94
N LEU A 151 30.20 -41.34 19.67
CA LEU A 151 29.06 -40.99 18.81
C LEU A 151 28.29 -39.77 19.33
N ALA A 152 27.99 -39.72 20.64
CA ALA A 152 27.32 -38.57 21.25
C ALA A 152 28.16 -37.27 21.19
N GLN A 153 29.49 -37.37 21.23
CA GLN A 153 30.40 -36.22 21.03
C GLN A 153 30.40 -35.75 19.58
N ASP A 154 30.44 -36.67 18.61
CA ASP A 154 30.34 -36.32 17.18
C ASP A 154 28.98 -35.67 16.87
N GLU A 155 27.87 -36.26 17.32
CA GLU A 155 26.51 -35.70 17.23
C GLU A 155 26.47 -34.28 17.80
N SER A 156 26.91 -34.09 19.05
CA SER A 156 27.00 -32.76 19.70
C SER A 156 27.80 -31.75 18.87
N SER A 157 28.95 -32.16 18.32
CA SER A 157 29.77 -31.30 17.45
C SER A 157 29.08 -30.94 16.12
N THR A 158 28.17 -31.78 15.60
CA THR A 158 27.39 -31.48 14.40
C THR A 158 26.20 -30.58 14.71
N PHE A 159 25.52 -30.77 15.84
CA PHE A 159 24.49 -29.83 16.31
C PHE A 159 25.07 -28.45 16.57
N GLN A 160 26.24 -28.34 17.21
CA GLN A 160 26.92 -27.07 17.43
C GLN A 160 27.33 -26.38 16.12
N ARG A 161 27.83 -27.13 15.14
CA ARG A 161 28.13 -26.61 13.79
C ARG A 161 26.87 -26.15 13.05
N ARG A 162 25.74 -26.87 13.19
CA ARG A 162 24.45 -26.49 12.60
C ARG A 162 23.86 -25.25 13.25
N LEU A 163 23.96 -25.10 14.58
CA LEU A 163 23.58 -23.88 15.29
C LEU A 163 24.41 -22.69 14.80
N GLN A 164 25.74 -22.80 14.73
CA GLN A 164 26.59 -21.72 14.20
C GLN A 164 26.32 -21.36 12.73
N GLN A 165 25.79 -22.29 11.93
CA GLN A 165 25.33 -22.02 10.56
C GLN A 165 23.97 -21.31 10.54
N LEU A 166 23.06 -21.67 11.45
CA LEU A 166 21.75 -21.02 11.59
C LEU A 166 21.86 -19.61 12.19
N GLU A 167 22.74 -19.41 13.17
CA GLU A 167 23.08 -18.10 13.74
C GLU A 167 23.60 -17.16 12.65
N LYS A 168 24.70 -17.53 11.97
CA LYS A 168 25.29 -16.73 10.88
C LYS A 168 24.34 -16.57 9.69
N GLY A 169 23.54 -17.58 9.39
CA GLY A 169 22.52 -17.52 8.33
C GLY A 169 21.41 -16.54 8.65
N GLY A 170 20.82 -16.63 9.84
CA GLY A 170 19.73 -15.76 10.30
C GLY A 170 20.16 -14.32 10.54
N GLU A 171 21.34 -14.11 11.14
CA GLU A 171 21.95 -12.78 11.28
C GLU A 171 22.15 -12.13 9.91
N THR A 172 22.77 -12.83 8.95
CA THR A 172 23.05 -12.25 7.64
C THR A 172 21.79 -12.03 6.79
N THR A 173 20.77 -12.90 6.83
CA THR A 173 19.53 -12.66 6.09
C THR A 173 18.72 -11.51 6.70
N ALA A 174 18.53 -11.48 8.02
CA ALA A 174 17.78 -10.42 8.68
C ALA A 174 18.51 -9.05 8.58
N GLU A 175 19.84 -9.03 8.71
CA GLU A 175 20.61 -7.80 8.55
C GLU A 175 20.64 -7.31 7.09
N MET A 176 20.74 -8.21 6.10
CA MET A 176 20.60 -7.85 4.68
C MET A 176 19.19 -7.33 4.36
N GLU A 177 18.14 -7.94 4.90
CA GLU A 177 16.78 -7.47 4.69
C GLU A 177 16.55 -6.10 5.35
N MET A 178 16.99 -5.90 6.60
CA MET A 178 16.90 -4.60 7.26
C MET A 178 17.71 -3.52 6.53
N LYS A 179 18.92 -3.85 6.04
CA LYS A 179 19.71 -2.95 5.16
C LYS A 179 18.96 -2.59 3.87
N ARG A 180 18.31 -3.58 3.22
CA ARG A 180 17.48 -3.36 2.02
C ARG A 180 16.26 -2.49 2.31
N GLN A 181 15.52 -2.78 3.38
CA GLN A 181 14.37 -1.97 3.80
C GLN A 181 14.81 -0.53 4.12
N LYS A 182 15.91 -0.35 4.86
CA LYS A 182 16.49 0.97 5.16
C LYS A 182 16.91 1.72 3.89
N GLN A 183 17.51 1.04 2.91
CA GLN A 183 17.81 1.65 1.61
C GLN A 183 16.52 2.08 0.88
N GLN A 184 15.50 1.23 0.84
CA GLN A 184 14.21 1.56 0.22
C GLN A 184 13.51 2.74 0.91
N PHE A 185 13.57 2.83 2.24
CA PHE A 185 13.08 3.99 2.99
C PHE A 185 13.87 5.26 2.64
N ASN A 186 15.20 5.21 2.62
CA ASN A 186 16.03 6.36 2.22
C ASN A 186 15.72 6.82 0.78
N GLU A 187 15.59 5.88 -0.17
CA GLU A 187 15.21 6.19 -1.54
C GLU A 187 13.79 6.78 -1.66
N ALA A 188 12.85 6.38 -0.80
CA ALA A 188 11.52 6.96 -0.74
C ALA A 188 11.55 8.38 -0.14
N VAL A 189 12.32 8.59 0.94
CA VAL A 189 12.52 9.91 1.57
C VAL A 189 13.12 10.89 0.56
N SER A 190 14.20 10.55 -0.14
CA SER A 190 14.79 11.48 -1.11
C SER A 190 13.94 11.74 -2.36
N ARG A 191 12.98 10.85 -2.70
CA ARG A 191 11.94 11.16 -3.69
C ARG A 191 10.92 12.16 -3.16
N LEU A 192 10.50 12.04 -1.88
CA LEU A 192 9.61 12.99 -1.22
C LEU A 192 10.27 14.35 -1.03
N GLU A 193 11.54 14.41 -0.61
CA GLU A 193 12.34 15.64 -0.52
C GLU A 193 12.40 16.36 -1.88
N GLY A 194 12.66 15.62 -2.96
CA GLY A 194 12.63 16.16 -4.33
C GLY A 194 11.23 16.65 -4.78
N GLN A 195 10.16 15.97 -4.36
CA GLN A 195 8.79 16.43 -4.60
C GLN A 195 8.45 17.71 -3.82
N VAL A 196 8.88 17.82 -2.56
CA VAL A 196 8.71 19.05 -1.76
C VAL A 196 9.45 20.21 -2.40
N ALA A 197 10.71 20.04 -2.79
CA ALA A 197 11.49 21.10 -3.45
C ALA A 197 10.84 21.59 -4.77
N ASN A 198 10.27 20.66 -5.57
CA ASN A 198 9.51 21.03 -6.77
C ASN A 198 8.22 21.80 -6.44
N LEU A 199 7.48 21.40 -5.41
CA LEU A 199 6.27 22.09 -4.96
C LEU A 199 6.57 23.46 -4.34
N GLU A 200 7.72 23.64 -3.69
CA GLU A 200 8.18 24.93 -3.20
C GLU A 200 8.57 25.87 -4.35
N GLN A 201 9.24 25.34 -5.39
CA GLN A 201 9.52 26.11 -6.60
C GLN A 201 8.23 26.50 -7.35
N ASP A 202 7.25 25.59 -7.48
CA ASP A 202 5.98 25.94 -8.12
C ASP A 202 5.10 26.88 -7.27
N LYS A 203 5.17 26.80 -5.94
CA LYS A 203 4.60 27.81 -5.04
C LYS A 203 5.25 29.18 -5.27
N PHE A 204 6.57 29.25 -5.44
CA PHE A 204 7.25 30.50 -5.79
C PHE A 204 6.79 31.04 -7.16
N ASN A 205 6.77 30.17 -8.18
CA ASN A 205 6.31 30.50 -9.53
C ASN A 205 4.86 31.03 -9.53
N LEU A 206 3.97 30.44 -8.72
CA LEU A 206 2.58 30.87 -8.57
C LEU A 206 2.46 32.21 -7.83
N ILE A 207 3.28 32.46 -6.80
CA ILE A 207 3.32 33.76 -6.12
C ILE A 207 3.77 34.88 -7.08
N GLU A 208 4.72 34.60 -7.97
CA GLU A 208 5.14 35.54 -9.02
C GLU A 208 4.04 35.76 -10.08
N LEU A 209 3.38 34.68 -10.52
CA LEU A 209 2.23 34.77 -11.44
C LEU A 209 1.08 35.61 -10.84
N VAL A 210 0.75 35.40 -9.56
CA VAL A 210 -0.27 36.19 -8.85
C VAL A 210 0.12 37.67 -8.75
N LYS A 211 1.40 37.98 -8.45
CA LYS A 211 1.89 39.37 -8.45
C LYS A 211 1.75 40.04 -9.83
N THR A 212 2.15 39.36 -10.90
CA THR A 212 2.04 39.91 -12.26
C THR A 212 0.59 39.99 -12.75
N SER A 213 -0.28 39.07 -12.33
CA SER A 213 -1.72 39.13 -12.59
C SER A 213 -2.37 40.31 -11.87
N LYS A 214 -2.02 40.53 -10.59
CA LYS A 214 -2.53 41.69 -9.85
C LYS A 214 -2.07 43.01 -10.48
N ALA A 215 -0.79 43.15 -10.82
CA ALA A 215 -0.30 44.37 -11.48
C ALA A 215 -1.02 44.68 -12.82
N LYS A 216 -1.47 43.64 -13.54
CA LYS A 216 -2.32 43.79 -14.74
C LYS A 216 -3.76 44.16 -14.40
N GLN A 217 -4.33 43.64 -13.31
CA GLN A 217 -5.64 44.06 -12.82
C GLN A 217 -5.62 45.54 -12.40
N ASP A 218 -4.64 45.93 -11.56
CA ASP A 218 -4.44 47.32 -11.13
C ASP A 218 -4.34 48.26 -12.36
N GLN A 219 -3.59 47.85 -13.40
CA GLN A 219 -3.47 48.58 -14.67
C GLN A 219 -4.79 48.67 -15.47
N LEU A 220 -5.60 47.62 -15.49
CA LEU A 220 -6.91 47.61 -16.16
C LEU A 220 -7.95 48.45 -15.43
N GLU A 221 -7.89 48.50 -14.09
CA GLU A 221 -8.73 49.37 -13.26
C GLU A 221 -8.37 50.85 -13.48
N ASP A 222 -7.08 51.21 -13.57
CA ASP A 222 -6.63 52.55 -13.96
C ASP A 222 -7.10 52.94 -15.38
N GLN A 223 -7.01 52.02 -16.36
CA GLN A 223 -7.51 52.24 -17.72
C GLN A 223 -9.03 52.46 -17.74
N LYS A 224 -9.79 51.63 -17.01
CA LYS A 224 -11.24 51.79 -16.86
C LYS A 224 -11.59 53.16 -16.27
N LEU A 225 -10.93 53.56 -15.18
CA LEU A 225 -11.13 54.88 -14.56
C LEU A 225 -10.76 56.03 -15.51
N SER A 226 -9.79 55.85 -16.41
CA SER A 226 -9.49 56.84 -17.46
C SER A 226 -10.63 56.95 -18.48
N LEU A 227 -11.13 55.81 -18.98
CA LEU A 227 -12.24 55.78 -19.95
C LEU A 227 -13.56 56.29 -19.35
N GLU A 228 -13.84 56.04 -18.07
CA GLU A 228 -14.99 56.61 -17.36
C GLU A 228 -14.91 58.14 -17.25
N ARG A 229 -13.70 58.70 -17.01
CA ARG A 229 -13.46 60.16 -17.02
C ARG A 229 -13.63 60.76 -18.42
N GLU A 230 -13.18 60.07 -19.46
CA GLU A 230 -13.33 60.50 -20.86
C GLU A 230 -14.79 60.43 -21.33
N SER A 231 -15.49 59.33 -21.03
CA SER A 231 -16.94 59.20 -21.25
C SER A 231 -17.73 60.30 -20.52
N SER A 232 -17.37 60.61 -19.28
CA SER A 232 -17.96 61.72 -18.52
C SER A 232 -17.71 63.09 -19.20
N ARG A 233 -16.49 63.35 -19.69
CA ARG A 233 -16.18 64.58 -20.44
C ARG A 233 -17.03 64.69 -21.71
N LEU A 234 -17.00 63.66 -22.56
CA LEU A 234 -17.75 63.60 -23.82
C LEU A 234 -19.26 63.74 -23.59
N SER A 235 -19.79 63.15 -22.53
CA SER A 235 -21.20 63.33 -22.11
C SER A 235 -21.51 64.80 -21.79
N THR A 236 -20.66 65.50 -21.03
CA THR A 236 -20.86 66.94 -20.77
C THR A 236 -20.65 67.82 -22.01
N GLU A 237 -19.82 67.40 -22.96
CA GLU A 237 -19.62 68.11 -24.24
C GLU A 237 -20.83 67.92 -25.16
N LEU A 238 -21.39 66.71 -25.22
CA LEU A 238 -22.63 66.40 -25.93
C LEU A 238 -23.83 67.15 -25.33
N GLN A 239 -23.96 67.21 -24.00
CA GLN A 239 -24.99 68.03 -23.34
C GLN A 239 -24.86 69.53 -23.66
N LYS A 240 -23.63 70.06 -23.72
CA LYS A 240 -23.39 71.46 -24.16
C LYS A 240 -23.75 71.65 -25.64
N ALA A 241 -23.38 70.71 -26.50
CA ALA A 241 -23.70 70.76 -27.93
C ALA A 241 -25.22 70.68 -28.18
N GLU A 242 -25.93 69.81 -27.46
CA GLU A 242 -27.39 69.76 -27.45
C GLU A 242 -28.02 71.08 -26.95
N GLY A 243 -27.49 71.66 -25.86
CA GLY A 243 -27.96 72.94 -25.33
C GLY A 243 -27.82 74.06 -26.36
N LEU A 244 -26.67 74.14 -27.03
CA LEU A 244 -26.42 75.08 -28.12
C LEU A 244 -27.29 74.81 -29.36
N ALA A 245 -27.56 73.53 -29.68
CA ALA A 245 -28.45 73.15 -30.78
C ALA A 245 -29.90 73.57 -30.49
N LYS A 246 -30.41 73.26 -29.29
CA LYS A 246 -31.75 73.67 -28.82
C LYS A 246 -31.88 75.19 -28.76
N GLN A 247 -30.82 75.91 -28.34
CA GLN A 247 -30.79 77.38 -28.36
C GLN A 247 -30.84 77.95 -29.78
N ARG A 248 -30.11 77.36 -30.74
CA ARG A 248 -30.17 77.74 -32.16
C ARG A 248 -31.55 77.47 -32.75
N GLU A 249 -32.09 76.27 -32.50
CA GLU A 249 -33.43 75.90 -32.96
C GLU A 249 -34.49 76.86 -32.39
N GLN A 250 -34.37 77.27 -31.12
CA GLN A 250 -35.26 78.27 -30.52
C GLN A 250 -35.10 79.66 -31.15
N GLN A 251 -33.87 80.09 -31.46
CA GLN A 251 -33.63 81.34 -32.21
C GLN A 251 -34.22 81.28 -33.62
N ASP A 252 -34.08 80.16 -34.33
CA ASP A 252 -34.59 79.99 -35.68
C ASP A 252 -36.11 79.81 -35.70
N ARG A 253 -36.71 79.20 -34.68
CA ARG A 253 -38.18 79.23 -34.45
C ARG A 253 -38.67 80.67 -34.22
N VAL A 254 -37.99 81.48 -33.41
CA VAL A 254 -38.34 82.90 -33.20
C VAL A 254 -38.18 83.72 -34.48
N ARG A 255 -37.13 83.47 -35.28
CA ARG A 255 -36.99 84.07 -36.62
C ARG A 255 -38.12 83.65 -37.55
N GLN A 256 -38.54 82.39 -37.52
CA GLN A 256 -39.67 81.90 -38.32
C GLN A 256 -41.00 82.49 -37.86
N THR A 257 -41.25 82.68 -36.57
CA THR A 257 -42.49 83.34 -36.10
C THR A 257 -42.48 84.81 -36.48
N GLN A 258 -41.37 85.54 -36.29
CA GLN A 258 -41.23 86.93 -36.74
C GLN A 258 -41.39 87.09 -38.27
N ALA A 259 -40.83 86.16 -39.05
CA ALA A 259 -41.00 86.14 -40.50
C ALA A 259 -42.45 85.83 -40.91
N ARG A 260 -43.14 84.93 -40.19
CA ARG A 260 -44.57 84.65 -40.39
C ARG A 260 -45.47 85.80 -39.95
N GLU A 261 -45.18 86.47 -38.85
CA GLU A 261 -45.90 87.66 -38.38
C GLU A 261 -45.76 88.81 -39.40
N GLY A 262 -44.56 89.02 -39.96
CA GLY A 262 -44.33 89.95 -41.06
C GLY A 262 -45.05 89.56 -42.36
N ALA A 263 -45.03 88.27 -42.72
CA ALA A 263 -45.73 87.76 -43.90
C ALA A 263 -47.25 87.85 -43.77
N CYS A 264 -47.83 87.38 -42.65
CA CYS A 264 -49.25 87.48 -42.38
C CYS A 264 -49.70 88.94 -42.27
N SER A 265 -48.88 89.87 -41.76
CA SER A 265 -49.22 91.31 -41.83
C SER A 265 -49.29 91.83 -43.27
N ALA A 266 -48.43 91.32 -44.17
CA ALA A 266 -48.51 91.65 -45.60
C ALA A 266 -49.73 90.98 -46.29
N GLU A 267 -50.03 89.72 -45.98
CA GLU A 267 -51.18 88.97 -46.48
C GLU A 267 -52.52 89.54 -45.97
N GLU A 268 -52.58 89.99 -44.72
CA GLU A 268 -53.72 90.73 -44.18
C GLU A 268 -53.85 92.08 -44.87
N GLN A 269 -52.76 92.80 -45.14
CA GLN A 269 -52.82 94.03 -45.94
C GLN A 269 -53.31 93.80 -47.37
N THR A 270 -52.92 92.72 -48.05
CA THR A 270 -53.48 92.40 -49.37
C THR A 270 -54.93 91.98 -49.25
N ARG A 271 -55.28 91.07 -48.33
CA ARG A 271 -56.66 90.59 -48.12
C ARG A 271 -57.62 91.70 -47.66
N LEU A 272 -57.13 92.73 -46.97
CA LEU A 272 -57.88 93.95 -46.66
C LEU A 272 -58.05 94.86 -47.89
N LYS A 273 -57.00 95.03 -48.72
CA LYS A 273 -57.12 95.76 -50.00
C LYS A 273 -58.10 95.06 -50.95
N ASP A 274 -58.01 93.74 -51.06
CA ASP A 274 -58.91 92.93 -51.88
C ASP A 274 -60.36 93.00 -51.36
N LYS A 275 -60.56 92.99 -50.03
CA LYS A 275 -61.87 93.24 -49.42
C LYS A 275 -62.39 94.66 -49.66
N ILE A 276 -61.53 95.68 -49.66
CA ILE A 276 -61.91 97.06 -50.02
C ILE A 276 -62.36 97.11 -51.49
N VAL A 277 -61.57 96.56 -52.43
CA VAL A 277 -61.93 96.50 -53.86
C VAL A 277 -63.19 95.64 -54.09
N ALA A 278 -63.40 94.58 -53.31
CA ALA A 278 -64.61 93.78 -53.36
C ALA A 278 -65.84 94.52 -52.80
N LEU A 279 -65.68 95.32 -51.74
CA LEU A 279 -66.73 96.17 -51.19
C LEU A 279 -67.06 97.35 -52.12
N GLU A 280 -66.06 97.98 -52.73
CA GLU A 280 -66.24 99.01 -53.78
C GLU A 280 -67.04 98.44 -54.96
N LYS A 281 -66.69 97.23 -55.42
CA LYS A 281 -67.49 96.50 -56.43
C LYS A 281 -68.89 96.16 -55.93
N LEU A 282 -69.05 95.71 -54.69
CA LEU A 282 -70.36 95.37 -54.13
C LEU A 282 -71.26 96.60 -54.03
N CYS A 283 -70.73 97.74 -53.57
CA CYS A 283 -71.40 99.03 -53.60
C CYS A 283 -71.80 99.41 -55.03
N ALA A 284 -70.90 99.33 -56.01
CA ALA A 284 -71.24 99.60 -57.41
C ALA A 284 -72.33 98.65 -57.97
N THR A 285 -72.33 97.37 -57.60
CA THR A 285 -73.40 96.42 -57.99
C THR A 285 -74.70 96.63 -57.20
N LEU A 286 -74.63 97.13 -55.97
CA LEU A 286 -75.81 97.46 -55.17
C LEU A 286 -76.45 98.76 -55.69
N GLU A 287 -75.65 99.77 -56.03
CA GLU A 287 -76.08 100.97 -56.74
C GLU A 287 -76.69 100.63 -58.11
N ALA A 288 -76.13 99.65 -58.84
CA ALA A 288 -76.78 99.13 -60.05
C ALA A 288 -78.13 98.45 -59.74
N SER A 289 -78.17 97.49 -58.81
CA SER A 289 -79.39 96.73 -58.49
C SER A 289 -80.52 97.57 -57.87
N ALA A 290 -80.17 98.63 -57.12
CA ALA A 290 -81.12 99.58 -56.55
C ALA A 290 -81.78 100.48 -57.61
N ASN A 291 -81.14 100.65 -58.77
CA ASN A 291 -81.71 101.37 -59.91
C ASN A 291 -82.57 100.46 -60.82
N ASP A 292 -82.37 99.14 -60.82
CA ASP A 292 -82.90 98.22 -61.86
C ASP A 292 -83.85 97.10 -61.36
N SER A 293 -84.33 97.12 -60.12
CA SER A 293 -85.18 96.02 -59.59
C SER A 293 -86.37 96.45 -58.72
N SER A 294 -87.28 97.24 -59.30
CA SER A 294 -88.63 97.46 -58.78
C SER A 294 -89.59 96.28 -59.08
N ALA A 295 -89.22 95.05 -58.71
CA ALA A 295 -90.04 93.85 -58.90
C ALA A 295 -89.80 92.83 -57.78
N GLY A 296 -90.80 92.65 -56.90
CA GLY A 296 -90.68 91.76 -55.74
C GLY A 296 -90.93 90.29 -56.07
N SER A 297 -89.92 89.44 -55.88
CA SER A 297 -90.07 87.99 -55.76
C SER A 297 -88.98 87.42 -54.84
N PHE A 298 -89.31 87.18 -53.57
CA PHE A 298 -88.38 86.55 -52.62
C PHE A 298 -88.43 85.03 -52.80
N ASP A 299 -87.41 84.46 -53.45
CA ASP A 299 -87.33 83.01 -53.63
C ASP A 299 -86.92 82.32 -52.31
N SER A 300 -87.92 81.71 -51.67
CA SER A 300 -87.80 81.06 -50.37
C SER A 300 -86.82 79.87 -50.37
N ALA A 301 -86.59 79.23 -51.53
CA ALA A 301 -85.66 78.11 -51.64
C ALA A 301 -84.21 78.55 -51.37
N ALA A 302 -83.81 79.71 -51.90
CA ALA A 302 -82.46 80.25 -51.72
C ALA A 302 -82.16 80.62 -50.25
N PHE A 303 -83.16 81.09 -49.50
CA PHE A 303 -82.97 81.45 -48.10
C PHE A 303 -82.73 80.21 -47.21
N LEU A 304 -83.32 79.07 -47.56
CA LEU A 304 -83.11 77.79 -46.87
C LEU A 304 -81.74 77.17 -47.17
N THR A 305 -81.25 77.24 -48.41
CA THR A 305 -79.89 76.77 -48.74
C THR A 305 -78.82 77.66 -48.12
N VAL A 306 -78.97 78.99 -48.17
CA VAL A 306 -78.04 79.94 -47.50
C VAL A 306 -78.00 79.70 -45.98
N ARG A 307 -79.15 79.49 -45.33
CA ARG A 307 -79.18 79.15 -43.90
C ARG A 307 -78.50 77.81 -43.61
N ARG A 308 -78.74 76.79 -44.44
CA ARG A 308 -78.14 75.45 -44.28
C ARG A 308 -76.62 75.47 -44.50
N TYR A 309 -76.12 76.24 -45.48
CA TYR A 309 -74.69 76.52 -45.67
C TYR A 309 -74.11 77.16 -44.41
N HIS A 310 -74.76 78.21 -43.88
CA HIS A 310 -74.26 78.93 -42.72
C HIS A 310 -74.29 78.07 -41.44
N ASP A 311 -75.27 77.19 -41.26
CA ASP A 311 -75.31 76.22 -40.17
C ASP A 311 -74.24 75.12 -40.31
N LEU A 312 -73.94 74.65 -41.52
CA LEU A 312 -72.88 73.66 -41.78
C LEU A 312 -71.48 74.24 -41.53
N VAL A 313 -71.17 75.41 -42.08
CA VAL A 313 -69.87 76.08 -41.87
C VAL A 313 -69.68 76.45 -40.39
N ALA A 314 -70.67 77.08 -39.75
CA ALA A 314 -70.49 77.64 -38.41
C ALA A 314 -70.51 76.58 -37.28
N ASN A 315 -71.31 75.52 -37.40
CA ASN A 315 -71.41 74.51 -36.33
C ASN A 315 -70.44 73.34 -36.50
N LEU A 316 -70.10 72.95 -37.75
CA LEU A 316 -69.26 71.78 -38.03
C LEU A 316 -67.84 72.12 -38.50
N HIS A 317 -67.51 73.40 -38.74
CA HIS A 317 -66.17 73.86 -39.14
C HIS A 317 -65.63 73.19 -40.43
N LEU A 318 -66.55 72.78 -41.31
CA LEU A 318 -66.25 72.21 -42.63
C LEU A 318 -65.68 73.30 -43.56
N SER A 319 -64.85 72.91 -44.54
CA SER A 319 -64.38 73.86 -45.55
C SER A 319 -65.51 74.24 -46.52
N GLU A 320 -65.39 75.37 -47.20
CA GLU A 320 -66.41 75.85 -48.15
C GLU A 320 -66.61 74.84 -49.32
N ASP A 321 -65.54 74.14 -49.72
CA ASP A 321 -65.55 73.07 -50.72
C ASP A 321 -66.30 71.81 -50.22
N ASP A 322 -66.10 71.42 -48.95
CA ASP A 322 -66.83 70.29 -48.34
C ASP A 322 -68.33 70.60 -48.25
N VAL A 323 -68.69 71.83 -47.88
CA VAL A 323 -70.09 72.25 -47.71
C VAL A 323 -70.81 72.39 -49.04
N THR A 324 -70.15 72.84 -50.11
CA THR A 324 -70.74 72.80 -51.46
C THR A 324 -70.96 71.36 -51.92
N THR A 325 -69.98 70.47 -51.74
CA THR A 325 -70.11 69.04 -52.07
C THR A 325 -71.29 68.38 -51.31
N LEU A 326 -71.46 68.65 -50.02
CA LEU A 326 -72.56 68.15 -49.18
C LEU A 326 -73.94 68.79 -49.47
N LEU A 327 -74.00 69.90 -50.22
CA LEU A 327 -75.25 70.50 -50.68
C LEU A 327 -75.67 69.97 -52.05
N ASP A 328 -74.72 69.60 -52.90
CA ASP A 328 -74.96 68.95 -54.20
C ASP A 328 -75.27 67.44 -54.04
N GLU A 329 -74.67 66.74 -53.07
CA GLU A 329 -74.98 65.34 -52.74
C GLU A 329 -76.33 65.21 -51.99
N GLY A 330 -77.42 65.31 -52.76
CA GLY A 330 -78.79 65.43 -52.27
C GLY A 330 -79.25 64.41 -51.22
N SER A 331 -79.52 64.94 -50.01
CA SER A 331 -80.50 64.47 -49.01
C SER A 331 -80.34 63.10 -48.34
N LEU A 332 -79.25 62.36 -48.56
CA LEU A 332 -78.98 61.06 -47.89
C LEU A 332 -77.92 61.14 -46.77
N TRP A 333 -78.23 61.89 -45.70
CA TRP A 333 -77.41 61.93 -44.48
C TRP A 333 -78.29 61.95 -43.22
N PRO A 334 -77.94 61.25 -42.10
CA PRO A 334 -76.70 60.50 -41.86
C PRO A 334 -76.79 58.99 -42.15
N PRO A 335 -75.65 58.28 -42.31
CA PRO A 335 -75.61 56.83 -42.46
C PRO A 335 -76.00 56.10 -41.16
N ILE A 336 -76.83 55.07 -41.28
CA ILE A 336 -77.27 54.23 -40.15
C ILE A 336 -76.17 53.22 -39.79
N ARG A 337 -75.89 53.05 -38.49
CA ARG A 337 -74.95 52.04 -37.99
C ARG A 337 -75.50 50.63 -38.24
N ALA A 338 -74.78 49.80 -38.98
CA ALA A 338 -75.17 48.42 -39.27
C ALA A 338 -74.09 47.40 -38.86
N THR A 339 -74.42 46.61 -37.83
CA THR A 339 -74.05 45.20 -37.63
C THR A 339 -72.62 44.70 -37.89
N GLN A 340 -71.92 44.33 -36.81
CA GLN A 340 -71.32 43.00 -36.68
C GLN A 340 -71.36 42.55 -35.19
N PRO A 341 -71.78 41.31 -34.87
CA PRO A 341 -71.73 40.75 -33.53
C PRO A 341 -70.64 39.67 -33.36
N HIS A 342 -70.04 39.57 -32.18
CA HIS A 342 -70.09 38.37 -31.32
C HIS A 342 -69.25 38.55 -30.05
N ASP A 343 -69.79 38.10 -28.92
CA ASP A 343 -69.15 38.24 -27.62
C ASP A 343 -68.07 37.17 -27.38
N THR A 344 -66.81 37.60 -27.34
CA THR A 344 -65.80 37.00 -26.46
C THR A 344 -65.30 38.07 -25.52
N SER A 345 -65.45 37.85 -24.21
CA SER A 345 -65.05 38.82 -23.20
C SER A 345 -63.55 39.08 -23.26
N LEU A 346 -63.17 40.35 -23.44
CA LEU A 346 -61.77 40.80 -23.44
C LEU A 346 -61.04 40.38 -22.15
N ILE A 347 -61.77 40.25 -21.05
CA ILE A 347 -61.25 39.88 -19.72
C ILE A 347 -60.79 38.41 -19.69
N ASP A 348 -61.57 37.49 -20.27
CA ASP A 348 -61.25 36.05 -20.26
C ASP A 348 -60.01 35.78 -21.13
N PHE A 349 -59.87 36.52 -22.24
CA PHE A 349 -58.70 36.45 -23.11
C PHE A 349 -57.43 37.02 -22.45
N LEU A 350 -57.55 38.09 -21.65
CA LEU A 350 -56.44 38.68 -20.90
C LEU A 350 -56.00 37.81 -19.72
N TRP A 351 -56.91 37.08 -19.07
CA TRP A 351 -56.56 36.15 -17.99
C TRP A 351 -55.79 34.94 -18.50
N LEU A 352 -56.25 34.31 -19.59
CA LEU A 352 -55.59 33.14 -20.18
C LEU A 352 -54.16 33.46 -20.66
N LEU A 353 -53.94 34.67 -21.18
CA LEU A 353 -52.60 35.14 -21.55
C LEU A 353 -51.68 35.38 -20.34
N ALA A 354 -52.22 35.77 -19.19
CA ALA A 354 -51.41 36.05 -18.00
C ALA A 354 -50.85 34.77 -17.37
N ASP A 355 -51.66 33.71 -17.21
CA ASP A 355 -51.19 32.43 -16.67
C ASP A 355 -50.17 31.76 -17.61
N GLN A 356 -50.40 31.80 -18.92
CA GLN A 356 -49.43 31.29 -19.91
C GLN A 356 -48.10 32.06 -19.91
N GLN A 357 -48.11 33.35 -19.58
CA GLN A 357 -46.88 34.14 -19.43
C GLN A 357 -46.09 33.73 -18.17
N ALA A 358 -46.77 33.29 -17.11
CA ALA A 358 -46.16 32.93 -15.82
C ALA A 358 -45.41 31.60 -15.87
N GLU A 359 -46.03 30.52 -16.38
CA GLU A 359 -45.35 29.22 -16.54
C GLU A 359 -44.11 29.35 -17.45
N HIS A 360 -44.21 30.15 -18.52
CA HIS A 360 -43.12 30.34 -19.46
C HIS A 360 -41.90 31.08 -18.88
N ASP A 361 -42.11 31.93 -17.87
CA ASP A 361 -41.05 32.65 -17.16
C ASP A 361 -40.37 31.77 -16.09
N ASP A 362 -41.09 30.81 -15.47
CA ASP A 362 -40.51 29.88 -14.50
C ASP A 362 -39.74 28.72 -15.16
N ASP A 363 -40.24 28.14 -16.26
CA ASP A 363 -39.48 27.18 -17.07
C ASP A 363 -38.19 27.79 -17.62
N LYS A 364 -38.25 29.08 -18.00
CA LYS A 364 -37.07 29.84 -18.43
C LYS A 364 -36.04 29.99 -17.31
N ARG A 365 -36.47 30.29 -16.08
CA ARG A 365 -35.57 30.36 -14.90
C ARG A 365 -34.90 29.02 -14.63
N ALA A 366 -35.63 27.91 -14.70
CA ALA A 366 -35.07 26.58 -14.52
C ALA A 366 -33.98 26.26 -15.56
N LEU A 367 -34.18 26.64 -16.83
CA LEU A 367 -33.18 26.47 -17.89
C LEU A 367 -31.97 27.42 -17.73
N GLU A 368 -32.16 28.64 -17.22
CA GLU A 368 -31.07 29.56 -16.89
C GLU A 368 -30.22 29.02 -15.70
N ASP A 369 -30.85 28.41 -14.70
CA ASP A 369 -30.17 27.77 -13.56
C ASP A 369 -29.41 26.49 -13.98
N GLU A 370 -29.98 25.62 -14.84
CA GLU A 370 -29.23 24.48 -15.39
C GLU A 370 -28.05 24.93 -16.26
N LEU A 371 -28.23 26.00 -17.06
CA LEU A 371 -27.16 26.56 -17.87
C LEU A 371 -26.02 27.15 -17.02
N THR A 372 -26.31 27.77 -15.88
CA THR A 372 -25.24 28.25 -14.97
C THR A 372 -24.53 27.10 -14.26
N GLN A 373 -25.24 26.04 -13.84
CA GLN A 373 -24.57 24.84 -13.32
C GLN A 373 -23.71 24.13 -14.38
N ALA A 374 -24.18 24.03 -15.63
CA ALA A 374 -23.41 23.42 -16.72
C ALA A 374 -22.11 24.21 -17.00
N LYS A 375 -22.17 25.55 -16.99
CA LYS A 375 -20.99 26.42 -17.09
C LYS A 375 -20.04 26.21 -15.91
N HIS A 376 -20.53 26.22 -14.67
CA HIS A 376 -19.69 26.03 -13.48
C HIS A 376 -18.93 24.69 -13.50
N ARG A 377 -19.58 23.61 -13.96
CA ARG A 377 -18.93 22.29 -14.14
C ARG A 377 -17.91 22.30 -15.30
N ALA A 378 -18.17 23.03 -16.39
CA ALA A 378 -17.22 23.19 -17.49
C ALA A 378 -15.97 23.99 -17.06
N ASP A 379 -16.15 25.04 -16.25
CA ASP A 379 -15.07 25.84 -15.68
C ASP A 379 -14.25 25.04 -14.64
N GLU A 380 -14.88 24.18 -13.83
CA GLU A 380 -14.19 23.21 -12.96
C GLU A 380 -13.35 22.20 -13.76
N VAL A 381 -13.87 21.68 -14.88
CA VAL A 381 -13.10 20.78 -15.77
C VAL A 381 -11.96 21.54 -16.47
N LEU A 382 -12.12 22.81 -16.82
CA LEU A 382 -11.05 23.67 -17.32
C LEU A 382 -9.99 23.97 -16.24
N ALA A 383 -10.39 24.15 -14.98
CA ALA A 383 -9.48 24.27 -13.84
C ALA A 383 -8.67 22.98 -13.62
N ALA A 384 -9.32 21.81 -13.69
CA ALA A 384 -8.63 20.52 -13.62
C ALA A 384 -7.67 20.29 -14.80
N ALA A 385 -8.10 20.61 -16.03
CA ALA A 385 -7.29 20.46 -17.24
C ALA A 385 -6.09 21.42 -17.29
N SER A 386 -6.19 22.61 -16.69
CA SER A 386 -5.07 23.56 -16.55
C SER A 386 -4.15 23.21 -15.37
N GLY A 387 -4.69 22.69 -14.26
CA GLY A 387 -3.91 22.14 -13.16
C GLY A 387 -3.00 20.97 -13.58
N SER A 388 -3.42 20.17 -14.56
CA SER A 388 -2.66 19.05 -15.12
C SER A 388 -1.47 19.47 -16.01
N ARG A 389 -1.20 20.78 -16.20
CA ARG A 389 -0.15 21.29 -17.11
C ARG A 389 1.09 21.91 -16.43
N ARG A 390 1.38 21.56 -15.16
CA ARG A 390 2.73 21.73 -14.58
C ARG A 390 3.32 20.40 -14.14
N GLY A 391 4.18 19.85 -14.99
CA GLY A 391 4.96 18.64 -14.72
C GLY A 391 5.80 18.21 -15.92
N SER A 392 7.12 18.12 -15.73
CA SER A 392 8.13 17.52 -16.63
C SER A 392 8.57 18.30 -17.89
N VAL A 393 9.55 19.18 -17.69
CA VAL A 393 10.73 19.40 -18.57
C VAL A 393 11.89 19.81 -17.65
N ALA A 394 13.10 19.27 -17.64
CA ALA A 394 13.71 17.97 -18.02
C ALA A 394 15.08 17.90 -17.25
N VAL A 395 16.00 16.92 -17.34
CA VAL A 395 16.28 15.77 -18.22
C VAL A 395 16.92 14.66 -17.34
N GLY A 396 16.71 13.37 -17.64
CA GLY A 396 17.42 12.27 -16.96
C GLY A 396 17.21 10.91 -17.62
N ALA A 397 18.13 10.48 -18.47
CA ALA A 397 17.93 9.33 -19.35
C ALA A 397 17.85 7.97 -18.62
N LEU A 398 16.83 7.15 -18.96
CA LEU A 398 17.01 5.79 -19.48
C LEU A 398 15.67 5.13 -19.90
N ARG A 399 15.68 4.50 -21.08
CA ARG A 399 14.73 3.47 -21.56
C ARG A 399 13.21 3.68 -21.32
N SER A 400 12.55 4.23 -22.33
CA SER A 400 11.50 3.45 -23.00
C SER A 400 11.46 3.77 -24.50
N GLY A 401 11.22 2.74 -25.31
CA GLY A 401 10.95 2.89 -26.74
C GLY A 401 9.46 3.17 -26.98
N GLY A 402 8.88 4.14 -26.27
CA GLY A 402 7.52 4.60 -26.53
C GLY A 402 7.49 5.28 -27.89
N THR A 403 7.07 4.54 -28.92
CA THR A 403 7.07 5.05 -30.30
C THR A 403 6.13 6.25 -30.44
N GLN A 404 6.37 7.06 -31.48
CA GLN A 404 5.54 8.22 -31.80
C GLN A 404 4.05 7.86 -31.93
N ASP A 405 3.77 6.62 -32.38
CA ASP A 405 2.44 5.98 -32.42
C ASP A 405 1.68 6.07 -31.08
N GLY A 406 2.36 6.06 -29.93
CA GLY A 406 1.72 6.12 -28.62
C GLY A 406 1.04 7.47 -28.38
N LEU A 407 1.79 8.55 -28.60
CA LEU A 407 1.28 9.92 -28.49
C LEU A 407 0.31 10.27 -29.63
N GLU A 408 0.47 9.64 -30.80
CA GLU A 408 -0.49 9.80 -31.90
C GLU A 408 -1.80 9.03 -31.66
N LYS A 409 -1.75 7.84 -31.02
CA LYS A 409 -2.94 7.11 -30.54
C LYS A 409 -3.66 7.84 -29.42
N GLU A 410 -2.94 8.41 -28.46
CA GLU A 410 -3.53 9.23 -27.38
C GLU A 410 -4.20 10.49 -27.95
N ARG A 411 -3.57 11.15 -28.94
CA ARG A 411 -4.16 12.26 -29.69
C ARG A 411 -5.30 11.84 -30.61
N ALA A 412 -5.36 10.59 -31.05
CA ALA A 412 -6.49 10.04 -31.81
C ALA A 412 -7.68 9.78 -30.87
N ALA A 413 -7.48 9.12 -29.73
CA ALA A 413 -8.50 8.90 -28.72
C ALA A 413 -9.09 10.24 -28.23
N ALA A 414 -8.24 11.21 -27.87
CA ALA A 414 -8.67 12.56 -27.47
C ALA A 414 -9.30 13.41 -28.60
N ARG A 415 -9.28 12.93 -29.86
CA ARG A 415 -10.08 13.48 -30.98
C ARG A 415 -11.38 12.71 -31.17
N GLU A 416 -11.38 11.40 -30.93
CA GLU A 416 -12.56 10.53 -30.99
C GLU A 416 -13.54 10.87 -29.86
N ASP A 417 -13.06 11.03 -28.62
CA ASP A 417 -13.90 11.49 -27.50
C ASP A 417 -14.47 12.89 -27.75
N LYS A 418 -13.66 13.81 -28.31
CA LYS A 418 -14.14 15.12 -28.76
C LYS A 418 -15.07 15.09 -29.98
N ALA A 419 -15.16 13.97 -30.70
CA ALA A 419 -16.17 13.75 -31.72
C ALA A 419 -17.45 13.21 -31.07
N ARG A 420 -17.35 12.25 -30.13
CA ARG A 420 -18.46 11.73 -29.32
C ARG A 420 -19.16 12.84 -28.53
N ASP A 421 -18.40 13.70 -27.83
CA ASP A 421 -18.95 14.84 -27.09
C ASP A 421 -19.71 15.81 -28.00
N LYS A 422 -19.16 16.09 -29.20
CA LYS A 422 -19.83 16.93 -30.20
C LYS A 422 -21.07 16.27 -30.79
N GLU A 423 -21.06 14.96 -30.96
CA GLU A 423 -22.22 14.20 -31.41
C GLU A 423 -23.31 14.23 -30.33
N VAL A 424 -22.96 14.06 -29.04
CA VAL A 424 -23.89 14.20 -27.92
C VAL A 424 -24.47 15.62 -27.84
N ILE A 425 -23.65 16.67 -28.01
CA ILE A 425 -24.13 18.06 -28.07
C ILE A 425 -25.08 18.24 -29.26
N ALA A 426 -24.72 17.79 -30.47
CA ALA A 426 -25.58 17.91 -31.64
C ALA A 426 -26.88 17.09 -31.52
N GLN A 427 -26.85 15.93 -30.85
CA GLN A 427 -28.05 15.14 -30.53
C GLN A 427 -28.94 15.85 -29.50
N LEU A 428 -28.36 16.55 -28.52
CA LEU A 428 -29.10 17.36 -27.55
C LEU A 428 -29.70 18.62 -28.18
N GLU A 429 -28.94 19.35 -29.01
CA GLU A 429 -29.41 20.50 -29.78
C GLU A 429 -30.54 20.09 -30.74
N ALA A 430 -30.36 19.02 -31.51
CA ALA A 430 -31.41 18.50 -32.40
C ALA A 430 -32.65 18.01 -31.62
N ARG A 431 -32.47 17.50 -30.40
CA ARG A 431 -33.57 17.10 -29.51
C ARG A 431 -34.28 18.32 -28.90
N ILE A 432 -33.58 19.40 -28.57
CA ILE A 432 -34.17 20.67 -28.14
C ILE A 432 -34.99 21.27 -29.28
N SER A 433 -34.45 21.39 -30.49
CA SER A 433 -35.23 21.86 -31.65
C SER A 433 -36.36 20.91 -32.04
N ALA A 434 -36.27 19.62 -31.74
CA ALA A 434 -37.41 18.71 -31.85
C ALA A 434 -38.46 18.92 -30.76
N TYR A 435 -38.08 19.35 -29.54
CA TYR A 435 -39.05 19.79 -28.53
C TYR A 435 -39.70 21.12 -28.93
N GLU A 436 -38.95 22.12 -29.40
CA GLU A 436 -39.50 23.39 -29.92
C GLU A 436 -40.49 23.16 -31.08
N ALA A 437 -40.11 22.30 -32.04
CA ALA A 437 -40.96 21.93 -33.18
C ALA A 437 -42.21 21.11 -32.78
N ASN A 438 -42.20 20.41 -31.63
CA ASN A 438 -43.38 19.75 -31.10
C ASN A 438 -44.23 20.66 -30.18
N ALA A 439 -43.61 21.58 -29.43
CA ALA A 439 -44.31 22.58 -28.63
C ALA A 439 -45.15 23.54 -29.50
N SER A 440 -44.67 23.83 -30.71
CA SER A 440 -45.44 24.56 -31.73
C SER A 440 -46.57 23.75 -32.40
N ARG A 441 -46.92 22.56 -31.89
CA ARG A 441 -47.95 21.67 -32.42
C ARG A 441 -49.02 21.32 -31.36
N PRO A 442 -50.22 21.94 -31.39
CA PRO A 442 -51.22 21.80 -30.33
C PRO A 442 -51.63 20.36 -30.01
N GLU A 443 -51.69 20.03 -28.72
CA GLU A 443 -51.84 18.66 -28.23
C GLU A 443 -53.18 17.97 -28.51
N ARG A 444 -53.13 16.63 -28.52
CA ARG A 444 -54.16 15.79 -27.87
C ARG A 444 -53.52 14.64 -27.08
N SER A 445 -53.40 14.86 -25.76
CA SER A 445 -53.42 13.92 -24.63
C SER A 445 -53.15 12.42 -24.86
N SER A 446 -52.23 11.83 -24.07
CA SER A 446 -52.63 10.83 -23.05
C SER A 446 -51.47 10.21 -22.24
N SER A 447 -51.40 10.56 -20.96
CA SER A 447 -51.33 9.66 -19.79
C SER A 447 -50.30 8.51 -19.65
N ARG A 448 -49.67 8.48 -18.45
CA ARG A 448 -49.49 7.31 -17.55
C ARG A 448 -48.26 6.37 -17.76
N ALA A 449 -47.36 6.32 -16.76
CA ALA A 449 -47.03 5.13 -15.93
C ALA A 449 -45.62 5.13 -15.27
N SER A 450 -45.59 4.94 -13.94
CA SER A 450 -44.60 4.20 -13.11
C SER A 450 -43.08 4.26 -13.40
N SER A 451 -42.33 4.80 -12.43
CA SER A 451 -40.89 4.55 -12.27
C SER A 451 -40.62 3.35 -11.35
N ILE A 452 -39.94 2.31 -11.87
CA ILE A 452 -39.11 1.36 -11.09
C ILE A 452 -37.96 0.87 -11.98
N TYR A 453 -36.76 1.45 -11.85
CA TYR A 453 -35.48 0.77 -12.15
C TYR A 453 -34.32 1.57 -11.53
N ALA A 454 -33.73 1.04 -10.46
CA ALA A 454 -32.48 1.55 -9.90
C ALA A 454 -31.31 0.70 -10.44
N ALA A 455 -30.38 1.32 -11.17
CA ALA A 455 -29.20 0.66 -11.69
C ALA A 455 -28.06 0.64 -10.64
N PRO A 456 -27.31 -0.46 -10.49
CA PRO A 456 -26.17 -0.51 -9.57
C PRO A 456 -24.95 0.21 -10.18
N THR A 457 -24.43 1.21 -9.49
CA THR A 457 -23.16 1.89 -9.86
C THR A 457 -21.97 0.99 -9.55
N ALA A 458 -21.17 0.67 -10.58
CA ALA A 458 -20.02 -0.21 -10.45
C ALA A 458 -18.85 0.47 -9.71
N THR A 459 -18.52 -0.01 -8.52
CA THR A 459 -17.30 0.36 -7.78
C THR A 459 -16.13 -0.56 -8.16
N SER A 460 -14.90 -0.04 -8.17
CA SER A 460 -13.75 -0.75 -8.74
C SER A 460 -13.35 -1.99 -7.94
N GLY A 461 -13.21 -3.15 -8.58
CA GLY A 461 -12.89 -4.43 -7.92
C GLY A 461 -11.55 -4.51 -7.16
N TYR A 462 -10.70 -3.49 -7.23
CA TYR A 462 -9.43 -3.45 -6.49
C TYR A 462 -9.60 -3.25 -4.97
N SER A 463 -10.64 -2.53 -4.54
CA SER A 463 -10.93 -2.33 -3.11
C SER A 463 -11.46 -3.62 -2.45
N GLN A 464 -12.35 -4.34 -3.14
CA GLN A 464 -12.91 -5.59 -2.63
C GLN A 464 -11.82 -6.63 -2.37
N ALA A 465 -10.88 -6.81 -3.30
CA ALA A 465 -9.77 -7.76 -3.14
C ALA A 465 -8.83 -7.42 -1.96
N VAL A 466 -8.79 -6.16 -1.50
CA VAL A 466 -8.07 -5.76 -0.27
C VAL A 466 -8.89 -6.08 0.98
N VAL A 467 -10.20 -5.82 0.97
CA VAL A 467 -11.12 -6.18 2.05
C VAL A 467 -11.17 -7.69 2.28
N ASP A 468 -11.21 -8.49 1.20
CA ASP A 468 -11.21 -9.96 1.29
C ASP A 468 -9.92 -10.49 1.92
N ARG A 469 -8.75 -9.96 1.51
CA ARG A 469 -7.44 -10.30 2.10
C ARG A 469 -7.33 -9.91 3.57
N LEU A 470 -7.80 -8.72 3.94
CA LEU A 470 -7.85 -8.27 5.34
C LEU A 470 -8.74 -9.19 6.18
N THR A 471 -9.88 -9.62 5.62
CA THR A 471 -10.84 -10.53 6.25
C THR A 471 -10.24 -11.92 6.49
N VAL A 472 -9.41 -12.43 5.57
CA VAL A 472 -8.67 -13.69 5.76
C VAL A 472 -7.61 -13.53 6.85
N ALA A 473 -6.77 -12.49 6.78
CA ALA A 473 -5.74 -12.24 7.79
C ALA A 473 -6.31 -12.09 9.22
N MET A 474 -7.48 -11.46 9.36
CA MET A 474 -8.19 -11.39 10.65
C MET A 474 -8.69 -12.75 11.15
N LYS A 475 -9.03 -13.70 10.27
CA LYS A 475 -9.42 -15.07 10.70
C LYS A 475 -8.19 -15.85 11.16
N ASP A 476 -7.11 -15.83 10.39
CA ASP A 476 -5.88 -16.55 10.72
C ASP A 476 -5.28 -16.06 12.05
N LEU A 477 -5.28 -14.75 12.29
CA LEU A 477 -4.82 -14.17 13.56
C LEU A 477 -5.71 -14.58 14.75
N ASN A 478 -7.03 -14.62 14.57
CA ASN A 478 -7.95 -15.09 15.62
C ASN A 478 -7.77 -16.58 15.93
N GLN A 479 -7.44 -17.41 14.93
CA GLN A 479 -7.11 -18.82 15.14
C GLN A 479 -5.83 -18.97 15.95
N GLN A 480 -4.74 -18.28 15.57
CA GLN A 480 -3.48 -18.29 16.32
C GLN A 480 -3.65 -17.84 17.78
N VAL A 481 -4.53 -16.86 18.04
CA VAL A 481 -4.87 -16.42 19.41
C VAL A 481 -5.71 -17.47 20.18
N ALA A 482 -6.46 -18.33 19.50
CA ALA A 482 -7.11 -19.48 20.14
C ALA A 482 -6.09 -20.60 20.44
N ASP A 483 -5.29 -20.99 19.45
CA ASP A 483 -4.26 -22.04 19.58
C ASP A 483 -3.29 -21.73 20.74
N LEU A 484 -2.82 -20.48 20.83
CA LEU A 484 -1.96 -20.01 21.93
C LEU A 484 -2.67 -19.99 23.29
N ARG A 485 -3.99 -19.83 23.36
CA ARG A 485 -4.73 -19.93 24.64
C ARG A 485 -4.82 -21.37 25.11
N ASP A 486 -5.06 -22.30 24.20
CA ASP A 486 -5.14 -23.72 24.51
C ASP A 486 -3.76 -24.29 24.88
N GLU A 487 -2.68 -23.84 24.21
CA GLU A 487 -1.30 -24.17 24.61
C GLU A 487 -0.96 -23.62 26.01
N ASN A 488 -1.28 -22.35 26.29
CA ASN A 488 -1.08 -21.78 27.63
C ASN A 488 -1.92 -22.48 28.70
N MET A 489 -3.14 -22.91 28.37
CA MET A 489 -4.00 -23.69 29.28
C MET A 489 -3.39 -25.07 29.57
N SER A 490 -2.87 -25.76 28.55
CA SER A 490 -2.17 -27.03 28.68
C SER A 490 -0.92 -26.92 29.57
N LEU A 491 -0.11 -25.88 29.36
CA LEU A 491 1.06 -25.58 30.20
C LEU A 491 0.66 -25.26 31.66
N LEU A 492 -0.44 -24.54 31.88
CA LEU A 492 -0.96 -24.27 33.23
C LEU A 492 -1.47 -25.54 33.93
N LEU A 493 -2.10 -26.47 33.20
CA LEU A 493 -2.53 -27.77 33.75
C LEU A 493 -1.32 -28.64 34.13
N GLN A 494 -0.32 -28.74 33.25
CA GLN A 494 0.94 -29.44 33.54
C GLN A 494 1.65 -28.84 34.77
N LEU A 495 1.73 -27.51 34.88
CA LEU A 495 2.30 -26.82 36.04
C LEU A 495 1.49 -27.03 37.33
N ALA A 496 0.18 -27.26 37.23
CA ALA A 496 -0.68 -27.61 38.35
C ALA A 496 -0.57 -29.09 38.78
N GLY A 497 0.25 -29.90 38.10
CA GLY A 497 0.34 -31.35 38.33
C GLY A 497 -0.87 -32.13 37.79
N VAL A 498 -1.67 -31.52 36.92
CA VAL A 498 -2.76 -32.17 36.19
C VAL A 498 -2.18 -32.61 34.84
N GLU A 499 -1.70 -33.86 34.76
CA GLU A 499 -1.41 -34.48 33.47
C GLU A 499 -2.71 -34.58 32.64
N PRO A 500 -2.67 -34.24 31.34
CA PRO A 500 -3.85 -34.21 30.46
C PRO A 500 -4.31 -35.60 29.97
#